data_AF-A0A182S9V1-F1
#
_entry.id   AF-A0A182S9V1-F1
#
_cell.length_a   1.000
_cell.length_b   1.000
_cell.length_c   1.000
_cell.angle_alpha   90.00
_cell.angle_beta   90.00
_cell.angle_gamma   90.00
#
_symmetry.space_group_name_H-M   'P 1'
#
loop_
_entity.id
_entity.type
_entity.pdbx_description
1 polymer ?
#
loop_
_entity_poly.entity_id
_entity_poly.type
_entity_poly.pdbx_seq_one_letter_code
_entity_poly.pdbx_strand_id
1 'polypeptide(L)'
;KPHEGKHRNGTGSENGTSDVLASKLKRVKYVSKGTNDTEYNIFLIYTKEAQNLILHSQLELFLRSLLKYSTIELHLHIITDEQSERSAEELIKQQIERFHRTAFYTLYDVRDCAEKISDIVHGMMPLFNYRSGSYYSDALFLLSLGLHRIVDRNMRRAILIDCDVVFRASVKELFDQFDLFAPDQLFGLAPELTPVYRHVLSRYRMNNPQTIFGSPYYMEKLPEQSDVLPAATNEQSLSKKTAVSENRRHGYPGLNSGVVMLHLDRIRRSRLYEEIIKESTVKNMAEKYSFQGHLGDQDFYTLMGFEFPGLIYRLDCVWNRQLCTWWREHGYSDIFDRYFHCEGTVKIYHGNCNTRAPE
;
A
#
# COMPACT_ATOMS: atom_id res chain seq x y z
N LYS A 1 79.77 14.26 9.22
CA LYS A 1 80.04 15.66 8.78
C LYS A 1 79.65 15.75 7.31
N PRO A 2 78.97 16.83 6.88
CA PRO A 2 77.49 17.03 6.94
C PRO A 2 76.95 17.28 5.50
N HIS A 3 75.65 17.36 5.18
CA HIS A 3 74.56 18.25 5.67
C HIS A 3 73.21 17.61 5.30
N GLU A 4 72.22 17.50 6.20
CA GLU A 4 71.15 18.48 6.49
C GLU A 4 70.41 18.96 5.23
N GLY A 5 69.09 18.86 5.05
CA GLY A 5 67.95 18.65 5.94
C GLY A 5 66.82 19.58 5.46
N LYS A 6 65.56 19.10 5.38
CA LYS A 6 64.34 19.89 5.62
C LYS A 6 63.05 19.07 5.47
N HIS A 7 62.30 18.97 6.57
CA HIS A 7 60.86 18.72 6.61
C HIS A 7 60.08 19.93 6.04
N ARG A 8 58.92 19.67 5.40
CA ARG A 8 57.58 20.18 5.82
C ARG A 8 56.43 19.73 4.90
N ASN A 9 55.45 19.09 5.55
CA ASN A 9 53.98 19.10 5.42
C ASN A 9 53.28 19.52 4.10
N GLY A 10 52.42 18.60 3.62
CA GLY A 10 50.97 18.79 3.64
C GLY A 10 50.28 19.36 2.38
N THR A 11 49.45 18.52 1.75
CA THR A 11 48.18 18.73 1.00
C THR A 11 48.09 17.59 -0.01
N GLY A 12 47.21 16.59 0.12
CA GLY A 12 45.75 16.72 0.10
C GLY A 12 45.25 16.45 -1.32
N SER A 13 44.78 15.23 -1.59
CA SER A 13 43.79 14.89 -2.62
C SER A 13 43.66 13.36 -2.72
N GLU A 14 43.00 12.78 -1.72
CA GLU A 14 42.25 11.54 -1.92
C GLU A 14 41.14 11.84 -2.94
N ASN A 15 41.23 11.28 -4.14
CA ASN A 15 40.05 11.07 -4.98
C ASN A 15 39.76 9.57 -4.99
N GLY A 16 39.33 9.08 -3.83
CA GLY A 16 38.50 7.90 -3.74
C GLY A 16 37.13 8.26 -4.29
N THR A 17 36.93 8.14 -5.60
CA THR A 17 35.59 7.99 -6.16
C THR A 17 35.03 6.69 -5.61
N SER A 18 34.33 6.79 -4.49
CA SER A 18 33.38 5.79 -4.04
C SER A 18 32.27 5.75 -5.09
N ASP A 19 32.46 4.91 -6.10
CA ASP A 19 31.37 4.36 -6.88
C ASP A 19 30.44 3.67 -5.88
N VAL A 20 29.39 4.39 -5.47
CA VAL A 20 28.24 3.81 -4.81
C VAL A 20 27.61 2.92 -5.85
N LEU A 21 28.01 1.65 -5.83
CA LEU A 21 27.44 0.56 -6.59
C LEU A 21 25.98 0.37 -6.12
N ALA A 22 25.09 1.27 -6.54
CA ALA A 22 23.66 1.05 -6.43
C ALA A 22 23.40 -0.24 -7.21
N SER A 23 23.01 -1.31 -6.52
CA SER A 23 22.81 -2.62 -7.15
C SER A 23 21.83 -2.48 -8.31
N LYS A 24 22.37 -2.57 -9.53
CA LYS A 24 21.57 -2.50 -10.75
C LYS A 24 20.75 -3.78 -10.81
N LEU A 25 19.45 -3.66 -11.08
CA LEU A 25 18.59 -4.84 -11.30
C LEU A 25 19.19 -5.68 -12.45
N LYS A 26 19.31 -7.00 -12.25
CA LYS A 26 20.02 -7.90 -13.17
C LYS A 26 19.14 -8.28 -14.36
N ARG A 27 17.82 -8.37 -14.17
CA ARG A 27 16.81 -8.73 -15.18
C ARG A 27 15.65 -7.74 -15.17
N VAL A 28 15.71 -6.82 -16.14
CA VAL A 28 14.64 -5.88 -16.45
C VAL A 28 14.41 -5.88 -17.95
N LYS A 29 13.17 -6.12 -18.37
CA LYS A 29 12.75 -5.97 -19.77
C LYS A 29 12.05 -4.63 -19.92
N TYR A 30 12.66 -3.75 -20.71
CA TYR A 30 12.23 -2.36 -20.89
C TYR A 30 11.75 -2.14 -22.32
N VAL A 31 10.55 -1.56 -22.48
CA VAL A 31 10.15 -0.92 -23.73
C VAL A 31 10.43 0.58 -23.61
N SER A 32 11.26 1.10 -24.51
CA SER A 32 11.77 2.47 -24.43
C SER A 32 10.66 3.53 -24.40
N LYS A 33 10.60 4.30 -23.32
CA LYS A 33 9.95 5.62 -23.27
C LYS A 33 10.48 6.46 -24.44
N GLY A 34 9.60 6.93 -25.32
CA GLY A 34 9.92 8.05 -26.20
C GLY A 34 9.66 9.34 -25.42
N THR A 35 10.70 9.98 -24.89
CA THR A 35 10.74 11.34 -24.27
C THR A 35 9.67 11.74 -23.22
N ASN A 36 8.65 10.93 -22.94
CA ASN A 36 7.58 11.22 -21.98
C ASN A 36 7.81 10.42 -20.69
N ASP A 37 8.22 11.12 -19.64
CA ASP A 37 8.24 10.59 -18.27
C ASP A 37 6.84 10.77 -17.67
N THR A 38 5.99 9.74 -17.77
CA THR A 38 4.68 9.78 -17.10
C THR A 38 4.86 9.60 -15.59
N GLU A 39 4.17 10.42 -14.80
CA GLU A 39 4.12 10.28 -13.34
C GLU A 39 3.09 9.20 -12.90
N TYR A 40 2.35 8.61 -13.84
CA TYR A 40 1.30 7.63 -13.59
C TYR A 40 1.84 6.19 -13.61
N ASN A 41 2.56 5.82 -12.55
CA ASN A 41 3.22 4.52 -12.40
C ASN A 41 2.34 3.54 -11.61
N ILE A 42 1.88 2.46 -12.25
CA ILE A 42 1.07 1.40 -11.62
C ILE A 42 1.94 0.14 -11.52
N PHE A 43 2.05 -0.42 -10.32
CA PHE A 43 2.78 -1.65 -10.05
C PHE A 43 1.81 -2.82 -9.84
N LEU A 44 2.17 -3.96 -10.40
CA LEU A 44 1.47 -5.23 -10.28
C LEU A 44 2.46 -6.32 -9.89
N ILE A 45 2.03 -7.26 -9.06
CA ILE A 45 2.74 -8.51 -8.83
C ILE A 45 2.01 -9.61 -9.61
N TYR A 46 2.72 -10.27 -10.52
CA TYR A 46 2.18 -11.34 -11.34
C TYR A 46 3.17 -12.50 -11.38
N THR A 47 2.97 -13.48 -10.52
CA THR A 47 3.90 -14.62 -10.35
C THR A 47 3.13 -15.91 -10.18
N LYS A 48 3.77 -17.04 -10.49
CA LYS A 48 3.27 -18.40 -10.29
C LYS A 48 1.96 -18.67 -11.02
N GLU A 49 1.78 -18.12 -12.21
CA GLU A 49 0.58 -18.33 -13.03
C GLU A 49 0.27 -19.82 -13.21
N ALA A 50 1.28 -20.65 -13.47
CA ALA A 50 1.11 -22.10 -13.61
C ALA A 50 0.53 -22.80 -12.37
N GLN A 51 0.60 -22.17 -11.19
CA GLN A 51 0.08 -22.68 -9.92
C GLN A 51 -1.28 -22.05 -9.56
N ASN A 52 -1.70 -21.01 -10.27
CA ASN A 52 -2.94 -20.27 -10.00
C ASN A 52 -3.75 -20.08 -11.29
N LEU A 53 -4.69 -20.99 -11.51
CA LEU A 53 -5.50 -21.08 -12.73
C LEU A 53 -6.40 -19.86 -13.00
N ILE A 54 -6.66 -19.02 -11.99
CA ILE A 54 -7.49 -17.81 -12.14
C ILE A 54 -6.66 -16.54 -12.33
N LEU A 55 -5.34 -16.59 -12.10
CA LEU A 55 -4.49 -15.39 -12.11
C LEU A 55 -4.46 -14.72 -13.48
N HIS A 56 -4.44 -15.52 -14.54
CA HIS A 56 -4.48 -15.03 -15.92
C HIS A 56 -5.75 -14.23 -16.21
N SER A 57 -6.93 -14.76 -15.83
CA SER A 57 -8.20 -14.10 -16.07
C SER A 57 -8.41 -12.87 -15.17
N GLN A 58 -7.83 -12.88 -13.96
CA GLN A 58 -7.76 -11.71 -13.09
C GLN A 58 -6.94 -10.58 -13.75
N LEU A 59 -5.72 -10.87 -14.22
CA LEU A 59 -4.90 -9.88 -14.91
C LEU A 59 -5.58 -9.36 -16.19
N GLU A 60 -6.22 -10.23 -16.97
CA GLU A 60 -6.97 -9.80 -18.15
C GLU A 60 -8.11 -8.84 -17.77
N LEU A 61 -8.92 -9.18 -16.77
CA LEU A 61 -10.02 -8.34 -16.30
C LEU A 61 -9.52 -7.00 -15.72
N PHE A 62 -8.43 -7.04 -14.97
CA PHE A 62 -7.74 -5.86 -14.46
C PHE A 62 -7.35 -4.92 -15.60
N LEU A 63 -6.58 -5.41 -16.58
CA LEU A 63 -6.09 -4.61 -17.71
C LEU A 63 -7.26 -4.07 -18.55
N ARG A 64 -8.26 -4.91 -18.81
CA ARG A 64 -9.46 -4.54 -19.55
C ARG A 64 -10.22 -3.41 -18.87
N SER A 65 -10.43 -3.50 -17.56
CA SER A 65 -11.14 -2.45 -16.81
C SER A 65 -10.32 -1.17 -16.69
N LEU A 66 -9.01 -1.27 -16.40
CA LEU A 66 -8.08 -0.14 -16.31
C LEU A 66 -8.04 0.67 -17.62
N LEU A 67 -7.80 0.01 -18.76
CA LEU A 67 -7.63 0.68 -20.05
C LEU A 67 -8.94 1.19 -20.64
N LYS A 68 -10.08 0.59 -20.26
CA LYS A 68 -11.42 1.09 -20.59
C LYS A 68 -11.66 2.48 -20.02
N TYR A 69 -11.28 2.73 -18.76
CA TYR A 69 -11.55 4.00 -18.05
C TYR A 69 -10.35 4.97 -18.04
N SER A 70 -9.14 4.52 -18.39
CA SER A 70 -7.97 5.39 -18.47
C SER A 70 -7.89 6.13 -19.80
N THR A 71 -7.62 7.44 -19.74
CA THR A 71 -7.31 8.29 -20.90
C THR A 71 -5.91 8.91 -20.82
N ILE A 72 -5.17 8.59 -19.75
CA ILE A 72 -3.82 9.09 -19.49
C ILE A 72 -2.76 8.10 -19.96
N GLU A 73 -1.56 8.58 -20.26
CA GLU A 73 -0.41 7.73 -20.57
C GLU A 73 0.08 7.04 -19.28
N LEU A 74 -0.03 5.71 -19.24
CA LEU A 74 0.33 4.91 -18.07
C LEU A 74 1.70 4.26 -18.23
N HIS A 75 2.39 4.02 -17.11
CA HIS A 75 3.50 3.08 -17.06
C HIS A 75 3.12 1.90 -16.15
N LEU A 76 2.99 0.72 -16.74
CA LEU A 76 2.71 -0.54 -16.04
C LEU A 76 4.01 -1.24 -15.64
N HIS A 77 4.24 -1.40 -14.35
CA HIS A 77 5.41 -2.05 -13.80
C HIS A 77 5.01 -3.43 -13.25
N ILE A 78 5.49 -4.50 -13.88
CA ILE A 78 5.09 -5.86 -13.52
C ILE A 78 6.26 -6.55 -12.84
N ILE A 79 6.08 -6.93 -11.59
CA ILE A 79 7.03 -7.78 -10.86
C ILE A 79 6.60 -9.22 -11.11
N THR A 80 7.42 -9.96 -11.86
CA THR A 80 7.09 -11.29 -12.38
C THR A 80 8.21 -12.29 -12.15
N ASP A 81 7.88 -13.57 -12.21
CA ASP A 81 8.86 -14.64 -12.35
C ASP A 81 9.04 -15.04 -13.82
N GLU A 82 10.10 -15.82 -14.05
CA GLU A 82 10.51 -16.31 -15.37
C GLU A 82 9.44 -17.16 -16.08
N GLN A 83 8.57 -17.83 -15.32
CA GLN A 83 7.52 -18.68 -15.87
C GLN A 83 6.29 -17.87 -16.31
N SER A 84 6.02 -16.76 -15.64
CA SER A 84 4.83 -15.91 -15.82
C SER A 84 5.09 -14.70 -16.74
N GLU A 85 6.38 -14.34 -16.96
CA GLU A 85 6.78 -13.12 -17.68
C GLU A 85 6.16 -13.03 -19.09
N ARG A 86 6.23 -14.11 -19.86
CA ARG A 86 5.76 -14.14 -21.25
C ARG A 86 4.25 -13.89 -21.33
N SER A 87 3.48 -14.55 -20.48
CA SER A 87 2.02 -14.43 -20.43
C SER A 87 1.60 -13.01 -20.04
N ALA A 88 2.24 -12.43 -19.02
CA ALA A 88 2.02 -11.05 -18.62
C ALA A 88 2.27 -10.07 -19.77
N GLU A 89 3.40 -10.23 -20.48
CA GLU A 89 3.75 -9.37 -21.59
C GLU A 89 2.76 -9.48 -22.76
N GLU A 90 2.35 -10.70 -23.12
CA GLU A 90 1.38 -10.95 -24.19
C GLU A 90 0.02 -10.32 -23.87
N LEU A 91 -0.48 -10.49 -22.64
CA LEU A 91 -1.72 -9.85 -22.18
C LEU A 91 -1.66 -8.33 -22.22
N ILE A 92 -0.57 -7.73 -21.73
CA ILE A 92 -0.41 -6.28 -21.72
C ILE A 92 -0.43 -5.73 -23.15
N LYS A 93 0.35 -6.31 -24.07
CA LYS A 93 0.38 -5.89 -25.48
C LYS A 93 -1.00 -6.00 -26.11
N GLN A 94 -1.67 -7.14 -25.92
CA GLN A 94 -2.99 -7.39 -26.47
C GLN A 94 -4.02 -6.36 -26.00
N GLN A 95 -4.06 -6.04 -24.70
CA GLN A 95 -5.04 -5.09 -24.17
C GLN A 95 -4.70 -3.63 -24.55
N ILE A 96 -3.42 -3.25 -24.60
CA ILE A 96 -2.99 -1.94 -25.09
C ILE A 96 -3.44 -1.72 -26.54
N GLU A 97 -3.21 -2.71 -27.41
CA GLU A 97 -3.63 -2.68 -28.81
C GLU A 97 -5.15 -2.62 -28.93
N ARG A 98 -5.87 -3.48 -28.21
CA ARG A 98 -7.35 -3.55 -28.21
C ARG A 98 -8.04 -2.24 -27.85
N PHE A 99 -7.51 -1.51 -26.88
CA PHE A 99 -8.12 -0.25 -26.41
C PHE A 99 -7.52 0.99 -27.10
N HIS A 100 -6.55 0.82 -28.01
CA HIS A 100 -5.83 1.90 -28.66
C HIS A 100 -5.32 2.96 -27.67
N ARG A 101 -4.66 2.50 -26.59
CA ARG A 101 -4.12 3.36 -25.53
C ARG A 101 -2.61 3.49 -25.65
N THR A 102 -2.07 4.61 -25.18
CA THR A 102 -0.63 4.77 -24.97
C THR A 102 -0.30 4.31 -23.55
N ALA A 103 0.32 3.15 -23.42
CA ALA A 103 0.87 2.69 -22.15
C ALA A 103 2.24 2.06 -22.38
N PHE A 104 3.17 2.38 -21.49
CA PHE A 104 4.49 1.75 -21.43
C PHE A 104 4.45 0.64 -20.40
N TYR A 105 5.37 -0.31 -20.51
CA TYR A 105 5.52 -1.31 -19.46
C TYR A 105 6.98 -1.66 -19.19
N THR A 106 7.24 -2.12 -17.96
CA THR A 106 8.54 -2.63 -17.53
C THR A 106 8.32 -3.87 -16.70
N LEU A 107 9.04 -4.95 -17.03
CA LEU A 107 9.00 -6.21 -16.32
C LEU A 107 10.22 -6.29 -15.40
N TYR A 108 10.00 -6.67 -14.15
CA TYR A 108 11.01 -6.81 -13.10
C TYR A 108 11.07 -8.27 -12.67
N ASP A 109 12.26 -8.86 -12.60
CA ASP A 109 12.44 -10.17 -11.97
C ASP A 109 12.19 -10.06 -10.46
N VAL A 110 11.26 -10.88 -9.96
CA VAL A 110 10.91 -10.96 -8.54
C VAL A 110 12.13 -11.23 -7.65
N ARG A 111 13.11 -12.03 -8.10
CA ARG A 111 14.31 -12.37 -7.33
C ARG A 111 15.16 -11.13 -7.08
N ASP A 112 15.36 -10.31 -8.11
CA ASP A 112 16.13 -9.07 -8.00
C ASP A 112 15.42 -8.07 -7.08
N CYS A 113 14.09 -8.02 -7.12
CA CYS A 113 13.30 -7.21 -6.21
C CYS A 113 13.46 -7.69 -4.76
N ALA A 114 13.36 -9.00 -4.52
CA ALA A 114 13.51 -9.61 -3.20
C ALA A 114 14.93 -9.42 -2.60
N GLU A 115 15.97 -9.49 -3.43
CA GLU A 115 17.36 -9.22 -3.00
C GLU A 115 17.49 -7.80 -2.40
N LYS A 116 16.84 -6.81 -3.02
CA LYS A 116 16.91 -5.39 -2.62
C LYS A 116 16.18 -5.04 -1.33
N ILE A 117 15.25 -5.90 -0.90
CA ILE A 117 14.46 -5.71 0.31
C ILE A 117 14.73 -6.80 1.34
N SER A 118 15.86 -7.49 1.20
CA SER A 118 16.18 -8.68 1.97
C SER A 118 16.17 -8.43 3.48
N ASP A 119 16.72 -7.32 3.95
CA ASP A 119 16.69 -6.91 5.35
C ASP A 119 15.25 -6.76 5.88
N ILE A 120 14.35 -6.19 5.09
CA ILE A 120 12.93 -6.05 5.43
C ILE A 120 12.30 -7.44 5.53
N VAL A 121 12.55 -8.30 4.54
CA VAL A 121 11.99 -9.67 4.51
C VAL A 121 12.43 -10.46 5.75
N HIS A 122 13.73 -10.46 6.06
CA HIS A 122 14.25 -11.17 7.22
C HIS A 122 13.67 -10.65 8.54
N GLY A 123 13.53 -9.33 8.71
CA GLY A 123 13.00 -8.75 9.95
C GLY A 123 11.50 -8.93 10.16
N MET A 124 10.72 -9.04 9.09
CA MET A 124 9.25 -9.07 9.14
C MET A 124 8.67 -10.48 9.14
N MET A 125 9.33 -11.43 8.47
CA MET A 125 8.83 -12.80 8.29
C MET A 125 8.43 -13.51 9.60
N PRO A 126 9.20 -13.42 10.70
CA PRO A 126 8.82 -14.08 11.95
C PRO A 126 7.53 -13.55 12.59
N LEU A 127 7.06 -12.37 12.17
CA LEU A 127 5.95 -11.65 12.80
C LEU A 127 4.66 -11.69 11.98
N PHE A 128 4.77 -11.67 10.64
CA PHE A 128 3.63 -11.47 9.74
C PHE A 128 3.43 -12.57 8.69
N ASN A 129 4.13 -13.71 8.78
CA ASN A 129 3.94 -14.85 7.88
C ASN A 129 3.85 -16.19 8.64
N TYR A 130 2.77 -16.94 8.41
CA TYR A 130 2.53 -18.23 9.06
C TYR A 130 3.12 -19.43 8.31
N ARG A 131 3.39 -19.29 7.00
CA ARG A 131 3.85 -20.42 6.17
C ARG A 131 5.35 -20.31 5.95
N SER A 132 6.09 -21.30 6.46
CA SER A 132 7.47 -21.57 6.07
C SER A 132 7.50 -21.93 4.58
N GLY A 133 7.68 -20.93 3.73
CA GLY A 133 7.77 -21.05 2.28
C GLY A 133 9.19 -20.83 1.76
N SER A 134 9.33 -20.83 0.43
CA SER A 134 10.57 -20.35 -0.19
C SER A 134 10.69 -18.85 0.00
N TYR A 135 11.86 -18.39 0.47
CA TYR A 135 12.21 -16.99 0.74
C TYR A 135 11.64 -15.96 -0.27
N TYR A 136 11.64 -16.30 -1.57
CA TYR A 136 11.12 -15.42 -2.63
C TYR A 136 9.60 -15.25 -2.63
N SER A 137 8.86 -16.30 -2.25
CA SER A 137 7.40 -16.24 -2.11
C SER A 137 7.02 -15.28 -1.00
N ASP A 138 7.79 -15.29 0.08
CA ASP A 138 7.52 -14.50 1.27
C ASP A 138 7.91 -13.02 1.06
N ALA A 139 8.93 -12.76 0.24
CA ALA A 139 9.33 -11.42 -0.16
C ALA A 139 8.24 -10.68 -0.96
N LEU A 140 7.44 -11.39 -1.76
CA LEU A 140 6.36 -10.80 -2.56
C LEU A 140 5.37 -10.02 -1.71
N PHE A 141 4.99 -10.57 -0.56
CA PHE A 141 4.04 -9.97 0.38
C PHE A 141 4.59 -8.76 1.13
N LEU A 142 5.87 -8.40 0.93
CA LEU A 142 6.54 -7.29 1.61
C LEU A 142 7.13 -6.26 0.62
N LEU A 143 6.93 -6.46 -0.69
CA LEU A 143 7.50 -5.61 -1.74
C LEU A 143 7.10 -4.15 -1.61
N SER A 144 5.86 -3.87 -1.19
CA SER A 144 5.37 -2.50 -1.04
C SER A 144 6.19 -1.70 -0.02
N LEU A 145 6.65 -2.33 1.06
CA LEU A 145 7.42 -1.69 2.13
C LEU A 145 8.79 -1.20 1.62
N GLY A 146 9.38 -1.95 0.69
CA GLY A 146 10.70 -1.69 0.13
C GLY A 146 10.71 -1.14 -1.30
N LEU A 147 9.54 -0.84 -1.90
CA LEU A 147 9.44 -0.49 -3.32
C LEU A 147 10.31 0.72 -3.69
N HIS A 148 10.44 1.66 -2.77
CA HIS A 148 11.30 2.85 -2.90
C HIS A 148 12.79 2.54 -3.14
N ARG A 149 13.26 1.32 -2.81
CA ARG A 149 14.62 0.81 -3.04
C ARG A 149 14.77 0.09 -4.38
N ILE A 150 13.67 -0.36 -4.97
CA ILE A 150 13.63 -1.17 -6.19
C ILE A 150 13.59 -0.27 -7.43
N VAL A 151 12.73 0.74 -7.40
CA VAL A 151 12.35 1.56 -8.56
C VAL A 151 13.33 2.72 -8.80
N ASP A 152 13.18 3.40 -9.95
CA ASP A 152 13.98 4.57 -10.31
C ASP A 152 13.97 5.62 -9.18
N ARG A 153 15.14 6.21 -8.89
CA ARG A 153 15.31 7.22 -7.83
C ARG A 153 14.51 8.50 -8.10
N ASN A 154 14.23 8.81 -9.36
CA ASN A 154 13.45 9.98 -9.76
C ASN A 154 11.94 9.71 -9.75
N MET A 155 11.51 8.44 -9.69
CA MET A 155 10.10 8.10 -9.55
C MET A 155 9.59 8.57 -8.18
N ARG A 156 8.63 9.51 -8.18
CA ARG A 156 8.10 10.14 -6.96
C ARG A 156 6.87 9.44 -6.41
N ARG A 157 5.99 8.96 -7.29
CA ARG A 157 4.68 8.40 -6.94
C ARG A 157 4.47 7.11 -7.68
N ALA A 158 3.94 6.12 -6.98
CA ALA A 158 3.56 4.83 -7.53
C ALA A 158 2.31 4.31 -6.82
N ILE A 159 1.50 3.53 -7.52
CA ILE A 159 0.38 2.80 -6.93
C ILE A 159 0.65 1.31 -7.14
N LEU A 160 0.87 0.57 -6.07
CA LEU A 160 0.86 -0.90 -6.10
C LEU A 160 -0.58 -1.36 -5.94
N ILE A 161 -1.03 -2.23 -6.83
CA ILE A 161 -2.42 -2.69 -6.86
C ILE A 161 -2.50 -4.18 -7.10
N ASP A 162 -3.46 -4.85 -6.47
CA ASP A 162 -3.67 -6.27 -6.69
C ASP A 162 -4.24 -6.53 -8.09
N CYS A 163 -3.94 -7.70 -8.65
CA CYS A 163 -4.37 -8.09 -9.99
C CYS A 163 -5.85 -8.52 -10.05
N ASP A 164 -6.52 -8.70 -8.91
CA ASP A 164 -7.93 -9.08 -8.81
C ASP A 164 -8.87 -7.89 -8.56
N VAL A 165 -8.39 -6.66 -8.82
CA VAL A 165 -9.22 -5.46 -8.79
C VAL A 165 -9.85 -5.15 -10.16
N VAL A 166 -10.97 -4.44 -10.13
CA VAL A 166 -11.73 -4.01 -11.32
C VAL A 166 -12.07 -2.53 -11.22
N PHE A 167 -11.61 -1.75 -12.21
CA PHE A 167 -11.87 -0.31 -12.28
C PHE A 167 -13.30 0.00 -12.75
N ARG A 168 -13.86 1.06 -12.18
CA ARG A 168 -15.15 1.70 -12.51
C ARG A 168 -15.04 3.20 -12.76
N ALA A 169 -13.87 3.77 -12.52
CA ALA A 169 -13.54 5.17 -12.74
C ALA A 169 -12.13 5.27 -13.33
N SER A 170 -11.75 6.46 -13.77
CA SER A 170 -10.41 6.70 -14.31
C SER A 170 -9.37 6.56 -13.21
N VAL A 171 -8.27 5.82 -13.47
CA VAL A 171 -7.17 5.71 -12.50
C VAL A 171 -6.49 7.06 -12.24
N LYS A 172 -6.63 8.04 -13.15
CA LYS A 172 -6.14 9.41 -12.92
C LYS A 172 -6.71 10.00 -11.63
N GLU A 173 -8.01 9.81 -11.37
CA GLU A 173 -8.66 10.30 -10.15
C GLU A 173 -8.07 9.68 -8.87
N LEU A 174 -7.51 8.47 -8.95
CA LEU A 174 -6.79 7.85 -7.83
C LEU A 174 -5.41 8.50 -7.67
N PHE A 175 -4.70 8.78 -8.75
CA PHE A 175 -3.45 9.56 -8.68
C PHE A 175 -3.67 10.98 -8.14
N ASP A 176 -4.81 11.61 -8.45
CA ASP A 176 -5.18 12.92 -7.90
C ASP A 176 -5.35 12.88 -6.36
N GLN A 177 -5.54 11.70 -5.75
CA GLN A 177 -5.56 11.57 -4.29
C GLN A 177 -4.20 11.87 -3.65
N PHE A 178 -3.08 11.77 -4.38
CA PHE A 178 -1.77 12.16 -3.85
C PHE A 178 -1.72 13.65 -3.49
N ASP A 179 -2.49 14.49 -4.17
CA ASP A 179 -2.54 15.93 -3.92
C ASP A 179 -3.25 16.26 -2.59
N LEU A 180 -3.96 15.30 -2.02
CA LEU A 180 -4.64 15.40 -0.73
C LEU A 180 -3.77 14.92 0.44
N PHE A 181 -2.57 14.39 0.17
CA PHE A 181 -1.67 13.93 1.23
C PHE A 181 -1.13 15.11 2.03
N ALA A 182 -1.31 15.07 3.34
CA ALA A 182 -0.60 15.93 4.27
C ALA A 182 0.93 15.72 4.12
N PRO A 183 1.78 16.72 4.43
CA PRO A 183 3.21 16.68 4.13
C PRO A 183 3.97 15.44 4.63
N ASP A 184 3.59 14.91 5.80
CA ASP A 184 4.25 13.76 6.43
C ASP A 184 3.66 12.40 6.02
N GLN A 185 2.53 12.39 5.31
CA GLN A 185 1.93 11.15 4.83
C GLN A 185 2.78 10.55 3.71
N LEU A 186 3.05 9.25 3.86
CA LEU A 186 3.93 8.46 3.00
C LEU A 186 3.14 7.47 2.14
N PHE A 187 2.07 6.92 2.72
CA PHE A 187 1.26 5.89 2.10
C PHE A 187 -0.21 6.28 2.09
N GLY A 188 -0.95 5.84 1.08
CA GLY A 188 -2.41 5.91 1.05
C GLY A 188 -3.01 4.52 0.92
N LEU A 189 -3.88 4.14 1.86
CA LEU A 189 -4.56 2.84 1.86
C LEU A 189 -6.01 3.01 2.33
N ALA A 190 -6.88 2.13 1.85
CA ALA A 190 -8.27 2.05 2.28
C ALA A 190 -8.40 1.22 3.58
N PRO A 191 -9.45 1.46 4.39
CA PRO A 191 -9.74 0.64 5.55
C PRO A 191 -10.03 -0.81 5.16
N GLU A 192 -9.64 -1.76 6.01
CA GLU A 192 -10.05 -3.16 5.92
C GLU A 192 -11.54 -3.31 6.24
N LEU A 193 -12.30 -3.88 5.31
CA LEU A 193 -13.76 -3.99 5.36
C LEU A 193 -14.26 -5.30 5.98
N THR A 194 -13.38 -6.10 6.57
CA THR A 194 -13.71 -7.30 7.34
C THR A 194 -13.22 -7.20 8.79
N PRO A 195 -13.77 -8.00 9.73
CA PRO A 195 -13.34 -7.99 11.12
C PRO A 195 -12.01 -8.74 11.37
N VAL A 196 -11.19 -9.00 10.34
CA VAL A 196 -9.92 -9.75 10.48
C VAL A 196 -9.02 -9.18 11.57
N TYR A 197 -8.84 -7.86 11.64
CA TYR A 197 -8.00 -7.27 12.68
C TYR A 197 -8.68 -7.17 14.03
N ARG A 198 -10.02 -7.20 14.09
CA ARG A 198 -10.71 -7.43 15.37
C ARG A 198 -10.31 -8.78 15.96
N HIS A 199 -10.23 -9.81 15.11
CA HIS A 199 -9.81 -11.16 15.49
C HIS A 199 -8.35 -11.19 15.92
N VAL A 200 -7.44 -10.71 15.06
CA VAL A 200 -5.99 -10.68 15.32
C VAL A 200 -5.66 -9.92 16.61
N LEU A 201 -6.35 -8.81 16.87
CA LEU A 201 -6.13 -7.97 18.05
C LEU A 201 -6.93 -8.43 19.29
N SER A 202 -7.61 -9.58 19.25
CA SER A 202 -8.51 -10.03 20.32
C SER A 202 -7.90 -9.95 21.72
N ARG A 203 -6.64 -10.42 21.88
CA ARG A 203 -5.90 -10.37 23.15
C ARG A 203 -5.62 -8.93 23.61
N TYR A 204 -5.15 -8.07 22.70
CA TYR A 204 -4.90 -6.67 23.02
C TYR A 204 -6.18 -5.92 23.39
N ARG A 205 -7.28 -6.18 22.66
CA ARG A 205 -8.59 -5.58 22.93
C ARG A 205 -9.17 -6.02 24.26
N MET A 206 -8.96 -7.27 24.67
CA MET A 206 -9.37 -7.77 25.98
C MET A 206 -8.68 -6.98 27.12
N ASN A 207 -7.40 -6.66 26.95
CA ASN A 207 -6.63 -5.88 27.91
C ASN A 207 -6.84 -4.36 27.79
N ASN A 208 -7.42 -3.89 26.69
CA ASN A 208 -7.63 -2.48 26.40
C ASN A 208 -9.06 -2.23 25.88
N PRO A 209 -10.12 -2.35 26.72
CA PRO A 209 -11.50 -2.35 26.26
C PRO A 209 -11.94 -1.07 25.51
N GLN A 210 -11.29 0.06 25.81
CA GLN A 210 -11.58 1.36 25.21
C GLN A 210 -10.81 1.63 23.90
N THR A 211 -9.95 0.71 23.46
CA THR A 211 -9.17 0.92 22.23
C THR A 211 -10.08 0.90 21.00
N ILE A 212 -9.82 1.81 20.07
CA ILE A 212 -10.47 1.83 18.75
C ILE A 212 -9.80 0.86 17.76
N PHE A 213 -8.66 0.27 18.11
CA PHE A 213 -7.92 -0.62 17.23
C PHE A 213 -8.66 -1.95 17.01
N GLY A 214 -8.91 -2.30 15.74
CA GLY A 214 -9.76 -3.41 15.33
C GLY A 214 -11.26 -3.12 15.40
N SER A 215 -11.69 -1.88 15.64
CA SER A 215 -13.11 -1.49 15.63
C SER A 215 -13.57 -1.07 14.23
N PRO A 216 -14.87 -1.19 13.87
CA PRO A 216 -15.38 -0.79 12.57
C PRO A 216 -15.06 0.68 12.24
N TYR A 217 -14.92 1.01 10.95
CA TYR A 217 -14.62 2.38 10.54
C TYR A 217 -15.72 3.35 10.98
N TYR A 218 -16.99 3.04 10.68
CA TYR A 218 -18.13 3.81 11.15
C TYR A 218 -18.59 3.30 12.51
N MET A 219 -18.34 4.07 13.58
CA MET A 219 -18.87 3.77 14.91
C MET A 219 -20.25 4.44 15.08
N GLU A 220 -21.12 3.80 15.87
CA GLU A 220 -22.41 4.39 16.26
C GLU A 220 -22.20 5.72 16.98
N LYS A 221 -23.12 6.67 16.77
CA LYS A 221 -23.14 7.92 17.54
C LYS A 221 -23.35 7.58 19.01
N LEU A 222 -22.58 8.20 19.90
CA LEU A 222 -22.92 8.20 21.32
C LEU A 222 -24.34 8.78 21.45
N PRO A 223 -25.21 8.23 22.33
CA PRO A 223 -26.47 8.89 22.65
C PRO A 223 -26.15 10.32 23.08
N GLU A 224 -26.77 11.31 22.44
CA GLU A 224 -26.71 12.68 22.92
C GLU A 224 -27.13 12.66 24.38
N GLN A 225 -26.22 13.08 25.28
CA GLN A 225 -26.64 13.40 26.64
C GLN A 225 -27.67 14.51 26.50
N SER A 226 -28.89 14.22 26.95
CA SER A 226 -29.96 15.20 27.05
C SER A 226 -29.51 16.27 28.04
N ASP A 227 -28.88 17.33 27.55
CA ASP A 227 -28.63 18.54 28.32
C ASP A 227 -29.99 19.19 28.61
N VAL A 228 -30.56 18.85 29.77
CA VAL A 228 -31.58 19.67 30.40
C VAL A 228 -30.85 20.87 31.00
N LEU A 229 -30.78 21.98 30.25
CA LEU A 229 -30.47 23.29 30.81
C LEU A 229 -31.54 24.31 30.37
N PRO A 230 -31.96 25.20 31.29
CA PRO A 230 -33.17 26.02 31.11
C PRO A 230 -32.93 27.19 30.16
N ALA A 231 -34.01 27.57 29.48
CA ALA A 231 -34.06 28.66 28.52
C ALA A 231 -33.71 30.04 29.12
N ALA A 232 -32.84 30.80 28.46
CA ALA A 232 -32.91 32.26 28.42
C ALA A 232 -32.14 32.87 27.22
N THR A 233 -32.94 33.52 26.35
CA THR A 233 -32.72 34.78 25.60
C THR A 233 -31.63 34.94 24.52
N ASN A 234 -32.14 35.12 23.29
CA ASN A 234 -31.63 35.79 22.09
C ASN A 234 -30.41 36.72 22.18
N GLU A 235 -29.47 36.60 21.22
CA GLU A 235 -29.25 37.61 20.17
C GLU A 235 -28.37 37.09 19.00
N GLN A 236 -28.51 37.77 17.86
CA GLN A 236 -28.16 37.36 16.50
C GLN A 236 -26.65 37.27 16.19
N SER A 237 -26.25 36.25 15.43
CA SER A 237 -25.22 36.43 14.39
C SER A 237 -25.45 35.46 13.22
N LEU A 238 -25.68 36.03 12.03
CA LEU A 238 -25.64 35.31 10.77
C LEU A 238 -24.18 34.89 10.49
N SER A 239 -23.91 33.59 10.47
CA SER A 239 -22.76 33.05 9.75
C SER A 239 -23.19 31.84 8.91
N LYS A 240 -22.62 31.80 7.71
CA LYS A 240 -22.95 30.94 6.58
C LYS A 240 -22.95 29.45 6.95
N LYS A 241 -23.93 28.74 6.39
CA LYS A 241 -23.98 27.28 6.24
C LYS A 241 -22.62 26.73 5.77
N THR A 242 -21.88 26.12 6.70
CA THR A 242 -20.94 25.05 6.41
C THR A 242 -21.53 23.78 6.99
N ALA A 243 -21.51 22.72 6.19
CA ALA A 243 -22.14 21.45 6.45
C ALA A 243 -21.85 20.93 7.86
N VAL A 244 -22.90 20.42 8.50
CA VAL A 244 -22.87 19.70 9.76
C VAL A 244 -21.88 18.54 9.62
N SER A 245 -20.66 18.74 10.12
CA SER A 245 -19.75 17.64 10.46
C SER A 245 -20.39 16.93 11.64
N GLU A 246 -21.20 15.91 11.35
CA GLU A 246 -21.63 14.98 12.38
C GLU A 246 -20.36 14.41 13.03
N ASN A 247 -20.26 14.57 14.35
CA ASN A 247 -19.14 14.16 15.18
C ASN A 247 -19.08 12.62 15.28
N ARG A 248 -19.00 11.93 14.13
CA ARG A 248 -18.89 10.46 14.03
C ARG A 248 -17.48 10.08 14.45
N ARG A 249 -17.35 9.39 15.57
CA ARG A 249 -16.07 8.76 15.93
C ARG A 249 -15.78 7.66 14.91
N HIS A 250 -14.60 7.66 14.33
CA HIS A 250 -14.17 6.57 13.46
C HIS A 250 -13.32 5.56 14.23
N GLY A 251 -13.57 4.27 14.03
CA GLY A 251 -12.69 3.22 14.51
C GLY A 251 -11.43 3.10 13.66
N TYR A 252 -10.62 2.08 13.97
CA TYR A 252 -9.49 1.68 13.14
C TYR A 252 -9.63 0.18 12.83
N PRO A 253 -10.31 -0.22 11.75
CA PRO A 253 -10.52 -1.64 11.44
C PRO A 253 -9.26 -2.32 10.91
N GLY A 254 -8.17 -1.57 10.69
CA GLY A 254 -7.01 -1.97 9.91
C GLY A 254 -7.09 -1.42 8.49
N LEU A 255 -6.09 -1.77 7.68
CA LEU A 255 -5.95 -1.32 6.30
C LEU A 255 -5.91 -2.54 5.38
N ASN A 256 -6.33 -2.36 4.12
CA ASN A 256 -6.23 -3.38 3.09
C ASN A 256 -5.16 -3.02 2.05
N SER A 257 -4.29 -3.97 1.68
CA SER A 257 -3.16 -3.74 0.78
C SER A 257 -3.48 -3.95 -0.71
N GLY A 258 -4.74 -4.21 -1.09
CA GLY A 258 -5.11 -4.35 -2.50
C GLY A 258 -4.95 -3.08 -3.34
N VAL A 259 -4.91 -1.91 -2.69
CA VAL A 259 -4.57 -0.62 -3.31
C VAL A 259 -3.67 0.16 -2.35
N VAL A 260 -2.37 0.24 -2.68
CA VAL A 260 -1.37 0.96 -1.91
C VAL A 260 -0.81 2.10 -2.74
N MET A 261 -1.04 3.33 -2.29
CA MET A 261 -0.43 4.53 -2.86
C MET A 261 0.88 4.82 -2.14
N LEU A 262 1.99 4.99 -2.87
CA LEU A 262 3.33 5.19 -2.31
C LEU A 262 3.92 6.52 -2.78
N HIS A 263 4.18 7.42 -1.84
CA HIS A 263 4.92 8.66 -2.09
C HIS A 263 6.43 8.41 -1.91
N LEU A 264 7.03 7.75 -2.91
CA LEU A 264 8.37 7.18 -2.89
C LEU A 264 9.49 8.16 -2.50
N ASP A 265 9.45 9.41 -2.96
CA ASP A 265 10.44 10.41 -2.58
C ASP A 265 10.29 10.89 -1.12
N ARG A 266 9.08 10.87 -0.54
CA ARG A 266 8.88 11.13 0.89
C ARG A 266 9.34 9.93 1.72
N ILE A 267 9.02 8.71 1.27
CA ILE A 267 9.48 7.46 1.92
C ILE A 267 11.00 7.45 2.02
N ARG A 268 11.72 7.74 0.93
CA ARG A 268 13.20 7.80 0.90
C ARG A 268 13.80 8.85 1.82
N ARG A 269 13.06 9.92 2.14
CA ARG A 269 13.52 11.03 3.00
C ARG A 269 13.09 10.88 4.45
N SER A 270 12.16 9.97 4.75
CA SER A 270 11.60 9.78 6.08
C SER A 270 12.53 8.96 6.96
N ARG A 271 13.30 9.65 7.82
CA ARG A 271 14.07 9.00 8.88
C ARG A 271 13.19 8.19 9.82
N LEU A 272 11.96 8.66 10.06
CA LEU A 272 11.01 7.93 10.90
C LEU A 272 10.65 6.59 10.27
N TYR A 273 10.34 6.54 8.97
CA TYR A 273 10.01 5.27 8.32
C TYR A 273 11.21 4.32 8.25
N GLU A 274 12.41 4.86 8.02
CA GLU A 274 13.66 4.09 8.08
C GLU A 274 13.88 3.43 9.45
N GLU A 275 13.49 4.08 10.56
CA GLU A 275 13.53 3.48 11.90
C GLU A 275 12.37 2.49 12.15
N ILE A 276 11.17 2.79 11.65
CA ILE A 276 9.98 1.93 11.86
C ILE A 276 10.16 0.57 11.19
N ILE A 277 10.75 0.52 9.99
CA ILE A 277 10.87 -0.72 9.22
C ILE A 277 11.98 -1.67 9.74
N LYS A 278 12.75 -1.26 10.76
CA LYS A 278 13.75 -2.12 11.39
C LYS A 278 13.09 -3.22 12.22
N GLU A 279 13.70 -4.40 12.21
CA GLU A 279 13.23 -5.59 12.93
C GLU A 279 12.88 -5.30 14.41
N SER A 280 13.76 -4.60 15.13
CA SER A 280 13.54 -4.29 16.55
C SER A 280 12.29 -3.45 16.79
N THR A 281 12.07 -2.42 15.95
CA THR A 281 10.90 -1.54 16.07
C THR A 281 9.62 -2.30 15.76
N VAL A 282 9.62 -3.12 14.71
CA VAL A 282 8.45 -3.93 14.35
C VAL A 282 8.13 -4.97 15.41
N LYS A 283 9.15 -5.65 15.93
CA LYS A 283 8.99 -6.60 17.03
C LYS A 283 8.36 -5.94 18.26
N ASN A 284 8.86 -4.76 18.64
CA ASN A 284 8.29 -4.00 19.76
C ASN A 284 6.82 -3.62 19.52
N MET A 285 6.45 -3.20 18.29
CA MET A 285 5.05 -2.92 17.94
C MET A 285 4.19 -4.19 18.01
N ALA A 286 4.64 -5.30 17.42
CA ALA A 286 3.91 -6.55 17.42
C ALA A 286 3.67 -7.06 18.86
N GLU A 287 4.68 -6.98 19.73
CA GLU A 287 4.58 -7.33 21.15
C GLU A 287 3.61 -6.41 21.89
N LYS A 288 3.73 -5.08 21.73
CA LYS A 288 2.84 -4.07 22.34
C LYS A 288 1.37 -4.36 22.03
N TYR A 289 1.08 -4.76 20.79
CA TYR A 289 -0.27 -5.02 20.31
C TYR A 289 -0.70 -6.49 20.38
N SER A 290 0.12 -7.37 20.99
CA SER A 290 -0.12 -8.82 21.00
C SER A 290 -0.53 -9.35 19.61
N PHE A 291 0.12 -8.82 18.56
CA PHE A 291 -0.32 -8.97 17.19
C PHE A 291 0.33 -10.19 16.54
N GLN A 292 -0.48 -11.06 15.95
CA GLN A 292 -0.03 -12.24 15.21
C GLN A 292 -0.74 -12.29 13.86
N GLY A 293 -0.03 -11.83 12.84
CA GLY A 293 -0.54 -11.68 11.48
C GLY A 293 -0.06 -12.78 10.52
N HIS A 294 -0.63 -12.81 9.32
CA HIS A 294 -0.22 -13.70 8.23
C HIS A 294 -0.47 -13.10 6.83
N LEU A 295 -0.71 -11.79 6.74
CA LEU A 295 -1.07 -11.05 5.53
C LEU A 295 0.05 -10.10 5.09
N GLY A 296 1.29 -10.32 5.56
CA GLY A 296 2.48 -9.61 5.09
C GLY A 296 2.44 -8.10 5.32
N ASP A 297 2.55 -7.33 4.23
CA ASP A 297 2.58 -5.88 4.26
C ASP A 297 1.31 -5.26 4.83
N GLN A 298 0.14 -5.88 4.59
CA GLN A 298 -1.14 -5.44 5.14
C GLN A 298 -1.11 -5.35 6.66
N ASP A 299 -0.50 -6.34 7.30
CA ASP A 299 -0.35 -6.42 8.76
C ASP A 299 0.57 -5.33 9.27
N PHE A 300 1.70 -5.13 8.59
CA PHE A 300 2.63 -4.05 8.91
C PHE A 300 1.98 -2.68 8.77
N TYR A 301 1.28 -2.38 7.66
CA TYR A 301 0.58 -1.11 7.47
C TYR A 301 -0.51 -0.91 8.51
N THR A 302 -1.22 -1.96 8.89
CA THR A 302 -2.25 -1.91 9.92
C THR A 302 -1.67 -1.51 11.27
N LEU A 303 -0.57 -2.14 11.71
CA LEU A 303 0.13 -1.80 12.93
C LEU A 303 0.73 -0.39 12.88
N MET A 304 1.52 -0.10 11.84
CA MET A 304 2.21 1.18 11.67
C MET A 304 1.23 2.34 11.56
N GLY A 305 0.12 2.18 10.83
CA GLY A 305 -0.89 3.22 10.68
C GLY A 305 -1.70 3.49 11.96
N PHE A 306 -1.76 2.52 12.89
CA PHE A 306 -2.35 2.76 14.21
C PHE A 306 -1.35 3.47 15.15
N GLU A 307 -0.09 3.04 15.17
CA GLU A 307 0.97 3.64 16.01
C GLU A 307 1.39 5.03 15.52
N PHE A 308 1.48 5.22 14.21
CA PHE A 308 1.98 6.42 13.53
C PHE A 308 0.96 6.91 12.48
N PRO A 309 -0.24 7.35 12.88
CA PRO A 309 -1.32 7.71 11.96
C PRO A 309 -0.96 8.84 11.00
N GLY A 310 0.01 9.69 11.34
CA GLY A 310 0.51 10.76 10.47
C GLY A 310 1.19 10.28 9.19
N LEU A 311 1.58 9.01 9.10
CA LEU A 311 2.22 8.42 7.91
C LEU A 311 1.21 7.89 6.87
N ILE A 312 -0.07 7.76 7.25
CA ILE A 312 -1.12 7.16 6.43
C ILE A 312 -2.16 8.20 6.03
N TYR A 313 -2.36 8.34 4.72
CA TYR A 313 -3.56 8.91 4.13
C TYR A 313 -4.63 7.82 4.07
N ARG A 314 -5.76 8.03 4.75
CA ARG A 314 -6.89 7.09 4.71
C ARG A 314 -7.70 7.32 3.45
N LEU A 315 -7.51 6.43 2.48
CA LEU A 315 -8.28 6.41 1.25
C LEU A 315 -9.73 5.99 1.54
N ASP A 316 -10.69 6.60 0.85
CA ASP A 316 -12.09 6.20 0.95
C ASP A 316 -12.29 4.74 0.49
N CYS A 317 -13.19 4.01 1.13
CA CYS A 317 -13.46 2.60 0.82
C CYS A 317 -13.93 2.38 -0.62
N VAL A 318 -14.48 3.39 -1.30
CA VAL A 318 -14.89 3.27 -2.72
C VAL A 318 -13.71 3.02 -3.67
N TRP A 319 -12.49 3.35 -3.25
CA TRP A 319 -11.26 3.10 -3.99
C TRP A 319 -10.66 1.72 -3.77
N ASN A 320 -11.21 0.93 -2.85
CA ASN A 320 -10.83 -0.45 -2.64
C ASN A 320 -12.03 -1.17 -2.03
N ARG A 321 -13.11 -1.31 -2.81
CA ARG A 321 -14.33 -1.96 -2.35
C ARG A 321 -14.12 -3.47 -2.34
N GLN A 322 -13.63 -3.96 -1.20
CA GLN A 322 -13.40 -5.38 -0.93
C GLN A 322 -14.71 -6.18 -0.97
N LEU A 323 -14.65 -7.39 -1.53
CA LEU A 323 -15.82 -8.25 -1.74
C LEU A 323 -15.79 -9.53 -0.89
N CYS A 324 -14.67 -9.87 -0.28
CA CYS A 324 -14.54 -11.06 0.55
C CYS A 324 -15.47 -11.04 1.78
N THR A 325 -16.29 -12.09 1.89
CA THR A 325 -17.20 -12.28 3.05
C THR A 325 -16.80 -13.43 3.95
N TRP A 326 -15.60 -14.00 3.80
CA TRP A 326 -15.15 -15.18 4.55
C TRP A 326 -15.39 -15.03 6.06
N TRP A 327 -14.99 -13.90 6.64
CA TRP A 327 -15.13 -13.66 8.08
C TRP A 327 -16.58 -13.58 8.58
N ARG A 328 -17.55 -13.28 7.71
CA ARG A 328 -18.99 -13.33 8.07
C ARG A 328 -19.39 -14.72 8.53
N GLU A 329 -18.86 -15.74 7.86
CA GLU A 329 -19.19 -17.15 8.07
C GLU A 329 -18.28 -17.82 9.10
N HIS A 330 -17.32 -17.09 9.68
CA HIS A 330 -16.31 -17.61 10.61
C HIS A 330 -16.36 -16.89 11.98
N GLY A 331 -17.58 -16.72 12.50
CA GLY A 331 -17.81 -16.26 13.89
C GLY A 331 -18.05 -14.77 14.07
N TYR A 332 -18.25 -14.01 12.99
CA TYR A 332 -18.46 -12.56 13.07
C TYR A 332 -19.73 -12.06 12.34
N SER A 333 -20.70 -12.94 12.07
CA SER A 333 -21.97 -12.60 11.39
C SER A 333 -22.61 -11.34 11.95
N ASP A 334 -22.71 -11.24 13.28
CA ASP A 334 -23.50 -10.22 13.98
C ASP A 334 -22.90 -8.81 13.90
N ILE A 335 -21.60 -8.72 13.56
CA ILE A 335 -20.89 -7.44 13.45
C ILE A 335 -20.34 -7.18 12.06
N PHE A 336 -20.41 -8.16 11.15
CA PHE A 336 -19.74 -8.11 9.84
C PHE A 336 -20.16 -6.89 9.04
N ASP A 337 -21.46 -6.61 8.96
CA ASP A 337 -22.00 -5.50 8.16
C ASP A 337 -21.47 -4.13 8.61
N ARG A 338 -21.09 -3.99 9.89
CA ARG A 338 -20.49 -2.74 10.39
C ARG A 338 -19.10 -2.48 9.82
N TYR A 339 -18.34 -3.54 9.52
CA TYR A 339 -17.04 -3.46 8.85
C TYR A 339 -17.23 -3.36 7.34
N PHE A 340 -18.18 -4.14 6.81
CA PHE A 340 -18.38 -4.29 5.37
C PHE A 340 -19.17 -3.13 4.75
N HIS A 341 -19.64 -2.17 5.53
CA HIS A 341 -20.32 -0.97 5.03
C HIS A 341 -19.36 -0.05 4.28
N CYS A 342 -19.76 0.38 3.09
CA CYS A 342 -19.04 1.37 2.29
C CYS A 342 -20.03 2.23 1.51
N GLU A 343 -20.05 3.54 1.79
CA GLU A 343 -20.96 4.50 1.15
C GLU A 343 -20.29 5.19 -0.02
N GLY A 344 -21.08 5.50 -1.06
CA GLY A 344 -20.62 6.25 -2.23
C GLY A 344 -20.51 5.40 -3.49
N THR A 345 -20.18 6.07 -4.59
CA THR A 345 -20.02 5.41 -5.90
C THR A 345 -18.70 4.66 -5.94
N VAL A 346 -18.77 3.34 -6.01
CA VAL A 346 -17.59 2.47 -6.09
C VAL A 346 -16.76 2.79 -7.33
N LYS A 347 -15.46 3.03 -7.12
CA LYS A 347 -14.48 3.35 -8.17
C LYS A 347 -13.59 2.17 -8.50
N ILE A 348 -13.31 1.31 -7.53
CA ILE A 348 -12.54 0.08 -7.70
C ILE A 348 -13.19 -1.02 -6.85
N TYR A 349 -13.59 -2.11 -7.50
CA TYR A 349 -13.95 -3.35 -6.81
C TYR A 349 -12.71 -4.20 -6.60
N HIS A 350 -12.59 -4.87 -5.46
CA HIS A 350 -11.49 -5.77 -5.14
C HIS A 350 -12.05 -7.17 -4.88
N GLY A 351 -11.77 -8.10 -5.80
CA GLY A 351 -12.23 -9.49 -5.79
C GLY A 351 -11.49 -10.40 -4.80
N ASN A 352 -11.07 -9.88 -3.65
CA ASN A 352 -10.26 -10.60 -2.69
C ASN A 352 -10.93 -11.91 -2.22
N CYS A 353 -10.11 -12.86 -1.76
CA CYS A 353 -10.53 -14.22 -1.42
C CYS A 353 -11.21 -14.97 -2.59
N ASN A 354 -10.79 -14.69 -3.83
CA ASN A 354 -11.34 -15.25 -5.07
C ASN A 354 -12.82 -14.93 -5.27
N THR A 355 -13.28 -13.79 -4.75
CA THR A 355 -14.66 -13.34 -4.93
C THR A 355 -14.82 -12.73 -6.31
N ARG A 356 -15.82 -13.18 -7.07
CA ARG A 356 -16.07 -12.62 -8.41
C ARG A 356 -16.47 -11.15 -8.32
N ALA A 357 -15.63 -10.26 -8.86
CA ALA A 357 -15.98 -8.86 -9.03
C ALA A 357 -17.06 -8.68 -10.11
N PRO A 358 -18.01 -7.75 -9.94
CA PRO A 358 -18.95 -7.41 -11.00
C PRO A 358 -18.20 -6.85 -12.21
N GLU A 359 -18.70 -7.07 -13.43
CA GLU A 359 -18.06 -6.63 -14.69
C GLU A 359 -18.54 -5.29 -15.22
#